data_AF-A0A4Y2S2F0-F1
#
_entry.id   AF-A0A4Y2S2F0-F1
#
_cell.length_a   1.000
_cell.length_b   1.000
_cell.length_c   1.000
_cell.angle_alpha   90.00
_cell.angle_beta   90.00
_cell.angle_gamma   90.00
#
_symmetry.space_group_name_H-M   'P 1'
#
loop_
_entity.id
_entity.type
_entity.pdbx_description
1 polymer ?
#
loop_
_entity_poly.entity_id
_entity_poly.type
_entity_poly.pdbx_seq_one_letter_code
_entity_poly.pdbx_strand_id
1 'polypeptide(L)'
;MKEVYGEQCLFRCTIFRWYYRYDAGRVNIKDLPSPRQAHAVTNKATNSAVDELIRQNCWITTREIDVELSIGKGTAHHIIHKKPGCGKVCAQWVSKHLSENQKTARMGVCLNQGFLH
;
A
#
# COMPACT_ATOMS: atom_id res chain seq x y z
N MET A 1 13.66 0.90 44.65
CA MET A 1 13.08 0.33 43.40
C MET A 1 13.01 -1.19 43.45
N LYS A 2 14.13 -1.91 43.60
CA LYS A 2 14.11 -3.38 43.71
C LYS A 2 13.34 -3.90 44.94
N GLU A 3 13.36 -3.15 46.05
CA GLU A 3 12.57 -3.48 47.26
C GLU A 3 11.05 -3.46 47.04
N VAL A 4 10.56 -2.62 46.12
CA VAL A 4 9.11 -2.44 45.88
C VAL A 4 8.65 -3.21 44.64
N TYR A 5 9.45 -3.24 43.58
CA TYR A 5 9.12 -3.82 42.27
C TYR A 5 9.86 -5.12 41.96
N GLY A 6 10.68 -5.62 42.90
CA GLY A 6 11.45 -6.85 42.73
C GLY A 6 12.42 -6.78 41.54
N GLU A 7 12.69 -7.95 40.95
CA GLU A 7 13.62 -8.08 39.83
C GLU A 7 13.10 -7.51 38.51
N GLN A 8 11.79 -7.25 38.41
CA GLN A 8 11.16 -6.64 37.23
C GLN A 8 11.32 -5.12 37.18
N CYS A 9 12.09 -4.53 38.12
CA CYS A 9 12.31 -3.10 38.15
C CYS A 9 13.15 -2.59 36.97
N LEU A 10 12.84 -1.39 36.48
CA LEU A 10 13.63 -0.74 35.44
C LEU A 10 15.05 -0.42 35.94
N PHE A 11 16.03 -0.58 35.06
CA PHE A 11 17.40 -0.13 35.35
C PHE A 11 17.46 1.36 35.70
N ARG A 12 18.33 1.71 36.64
CA ARG A 12 18.51 3.10 37.13
C ARG A 12 18.77 4.10 35.99
N CYS A 13 19.53 3.70 34.97
CA CYS A 13 19.78 4.50 33.77
C CYS A 13 18.50 4.83 32.98
N THR A 14 17.57 3.88 32.88
CA THR A 14 16.28 4.08 32.20
C THR A 14 15.40 5.06 32.98
N ILE A 15 15.40 4.96 34.31
CA ILE A 15 14.66 5.87 35.20
C ILE A 15 15.17 7.31 35.04
N PHE A 16 16.48 7.53 35.12
CA PHE A 16 17.04 8.88 34.92
C PHE A 16 16.76 9.43 33.52
N ARG A 17 16.81 8.59 32.48
CA ARG A 17 16.46 9.01 31.12
C ARG A 17 15.00 9.46 31.02
N TRP A 18 14.08 8.82 31.74
CA TRP A 18 12.68 9.25 31.82
C TRP A 18 12.51 10.53 32.63
N TYR A 19 13.21 10.66 33.76
CA TYR A 19 13.22 11.87 34.57
C TYR A 19 13.59 13.11 33.76
N TYR A 20 14.72 13.06 33.04
CA TYR A 20 15.15 14.17 32.19
C TYR A 20 14.17 14.49 31.06
N ARG A 21 13.53 13.47 30.46
CA ARG A 21 12.51 13.69 29.43
C ARG A 21 11.26 14.36 30.00
N TYR A 22 10.86 13.97 31.21
CA TYR A 22 9.72 14.55 31.89
C TYR A 22 9.99 16.01 32.29
N ASP A 23 11.17 16.30 32.83
CA ASP A 23 11.63 17.65 33.16
C ASP A 23 11.69 18.54 31.89
N ALA A 24 12.09 17.98 30.76
CA ALA A 24 12.01 18.63 29.45
C ALA A 24 10.58 18.74 28.87
N GLY A 25 9.54 18.51 29.68
CA GLY A 25 8.14 18.70 29.30
C GLY A 25 7.46 17.52 28.60
N ARG A 26 8.11 16.35 28.50
CA ARG A 26 7.47 15.15 27.91
C ARG A 26 6.44 14.56 28.88
N VAL A 27 5.17 14.82 28.60
CA VAL A 27 4.03 14.26 29.35
C VAL A 27 3.52 12.92 28.79
N ASN A 28 3.86 12.58 27.54
CA ASN A 28 3.41 11.34 26.91
C ASN A 28 4.25 10.12 27.36
N ILE A 29 3.57 9.18 28.02
CA ILE A 29 4.14 7.92 28.52
C ILE A 29 4.35 6.90 27.40
N LYS A 30 3.57 6.97 26.31
CA LYS A 30 3.71 6.05 25.18
C LYS A 30 5.05 6.27 24.48
N ASP A 31 5.61 5.19 23.95
CA ASP A 31 6.78 5.26 23.09
C ASP A 31 6.45 6.17 21.90
N LEU A 32 7.37 7.11 21.64
CA LEU A 32 7.30 7.86 20.40
C LEU A 32 7.49 6.87 19.24
N PRO A 33 6.91 7.16 18.06
CA PRO A 33 7.25 6.43 16.86
C PRO A 33 8.78 6.39 16.77
N SER A 34 9.34 5.19 16.92
CA SER A 34 10.76 5.02 16.69
C SER A 34 11.02 5.46 15.25
N PRO A 35 12.14 6.13 14.93
CA PRO A 35 12.61 6.31 13.55
C PRO A 35 13.02 4.97 12.93
N ARG A 36 12.24 3.92 13.19
CA ARG A 36 12.35 2.56 12.70
C ARG A 36 12.16 2.65 11.20
N GLN A 37 13.26 2.87 10.50
CA GLN A 37 13.40 2.69 9.08
C GLN A 37 12.28 3.38 8.28
N ALA A 38 11.93 4.60 8.70
CA ALA A 38 11.29 5.52 7.78
C ALA A 38 12.23 5.62 6.56
N HIS A 39 11.72 5.27 5.37
CA HIS A 39 12.28 5.57 4.05
C HIS A 39 13.05 4.52 3.23
N ALA A 40 13.44 3.35 3.74
CA ALA A 40 14.21 2.40 2.89
C ALA A 40 13.37 1.51 1.97
N VAL A 41 12.09 1.26 2.27
CA VAL A 41 11.33 0.19 1.59
C VAL A 41 10.58 0.68 0.35
N THR A 42 10.34 1.98 0.17
CA THR A 42 9.83 2.46 -1.13
C THR A 42 10.06 3.94 -1.34
N ASN A 43 10.97 4.29 -2.23
CA ASN A 43 11.14 5.66 -2.72
C ASN A 43 9.82 6.11 -3.38
N LYS A 44 9.43 7.38 -3.24
CA LYS A 44 8.28 7.93 -3.97
C LYS A 44 8.41 7.67 -5.49
N ALA A 45 9.63 7.74 -6.02
CA ALA A 45 9.93 7.42 -7.42
C ALA A 45 9.58 5.97 -7.79
N THR A 46 9.93 4.99 -6.96
CA THR A 46 9.61 3.58 -7.27
C THR A 46 8.12 3.29 -7.13
N ASN A 47 7.43 3.92 -6.17
CA ASN A 47 5.97 3.86 -6.10
C ASN A 47 5.30 4.40 -7.37
N SER A 48 5.79 5.52 -7.89
CA SER A 48 5.28 6.11 -9.14
C SER A 48 5.57 5.24 -10.36
N ALA A 49 6.76 4.64 -10.45
CA ALA A 49 7.09 3.74 -11.55
C ALA A 49 6.21 2.47 -11.54
N VAL A 50 5.97 1.88 -10.36
CA VAL A 50 5.02 0.76 -10.21
C VAL A 50 3.61 1.17 -10.63
N ASP A 51 3.17 2.39 -10.30
CA ASP A 51 1.86 2.90 -10.72
C ASP A 51 1.75 3.01 -12.24
N GLU A 52 2.76 3.57 -12.88
CA GLU A 52 2.80 3.72 -14.33
C GLU A 52 2.71 2.36 -15.04
N LEU A 53 3.46 1.36 -14.57
CA LEU A 53 3.39 0.00 -15.12
C LEU A 53 1.99 -0.62 -14.97
N ILE A 54 1.33 -0.44 -13.82
CA ILE A 54 -0.04 -0.95 -13.60
C ILE A 54 -1.05 -0.24 -14.52
N ARG A 55 -0.87 1.07 -14.77
CA ARG A 55 -1.75 1.84 -15.66
C ARG A 55 -1.56 1.47 -17.14
N GLN A 56 -0.35 1.10 -17.54
CA GLN A 56 -0.05 0.62 -18.89
C GLN A 56 -0.57 -0.80 -19.12
N ASN A 57 -0.43 -1.69 -18.13
CA ASN A 57 -0.91 -3.06 -18.21
C ASN A 57 -1.57 -3.49 -16.89
N CYS A 58 -2.90 -3.54 -16.89
CA CYS A 58 -3.67 -3.92 -15.71
C CYS A 58 -3.55 -5.41 -15.32
N TRP A 59 -2.95 -6.25 -16.16
CA TRP A 59 -2.69 -7.67 -15.90
C TRP A 59 -1.25 -7.96 -15.50
N ILE A 60 -0.43 -6.93 -15.28
CA ILE A 60 0.96 -7.11 -14.89
C ILE A 60 1.10 -7.87 -13.56
N THR A 61 2.03 -8.80 -13.52
CA THR A 61 2.34 -9.62 -12.36
C THR A 61 3.41 -9.00 -11.49
N THR A 62 3.45 -9.38 -10.21
CA THR A 62 4.50 -8.94 -9.28
C THR A 62 5.91 -9.33 -9.74
N ARG A 63 6.04 -10.44 -10.49
CA ARG A 63 7.34 -10.88 -11.03
C ARG A 63 7.81 -9.98 -12.17
N GLU A 64 6.91 -9.57 -13.06
CA GLU A 64 7.25 -8.65 -14.14
C GLU A 64 7.65 -7.28 -13.57
N ILE A 65 6.93 -6.78 -12.57
CA ILE A 65 7.29 -5.53 -11.87
C ILE A 65 8.67 -5.64 -11.21
N ASP A 66 8.97 -6.78 -10.58
CA ASP A 66 10.27 -7.03 -9.97
C ASP A 66 11.41 -7.00 -11.00
N VAL A 67 11.22 -7.67 -12.13
CA VAL A 67 12.21 -7.68 -13.22
C VAL A 67 12.39 -6.29 -13.83
N GLU A 68 11.30 -5.59 -14.11
CA GLU A 68 11.33 -4.28 -14.77
C GLU A 68 11.97 -3.20 -13.89
N LEU A 69 11.68 -3.22 -12.59
CA LEU A 69 12.13 -2.16 -11.66
C LEU A 69 13.30 -2.58 -10.76
N SER A 70 13.70 -3.86 -10.77
CA SER A 70 14.79 -4.41 -9.96
C SER A 70 14.68 -4.11 -8.46
N ILE A 71 13.47 -4.21 -7.90
CA ILE A 71 13.16 -3.82 -6.50
C ILE A 71 13.03 -5.00 -5.52
N GLY A 72 13.05 -6.23 -6.03
CA GLY A 72 12.77 -7.45 -5.27
C GLY A 72 11.27 -7.75 -5.19
N LYS A 73 10.91 -9.02 -5.41
CA LYS A 73 9.53 -9.53 -5.32
C LYS A 73 8.78 -9.11 -4.05
N GLY A 74 9.44 -9.15 -2.88
CA GLY A 74 8.82 -8.80 -1.60
C GLY A 74 8.43 -7.32 -1.52
N THR A 75 9.30 -6.45 -2.03
CA THR A 75 9.06 -5.01 -2.12
C THR A 75 7.95 -4.72 -3.12
N ALA A 76 8.00 -5.30 -4.32
CA ALA A 76 6.95 -5.14 -5.33
C ALA A 76 5.58 -5.58 -4.79
N HIS A 77 5.52 -6.74 -4.11
CA HIS A 77 4.31 -7.22 -3.47
C HIS A 77 3.81 -6.25 -2.41
N HIS A 78 4.69 -5.78 -1.52
CA HIS A 78 4.34 -4.83 -0.49
C HIS A 78 3.72 -3.56 -1.07
N ILE A 79 4.34 -2.99 -2.11
CA ILE A 79 3.87 -1.76 -2.77
C ILE A 79 2.46 -1.94 -3.35
N ILE A 80 2.25 -3.01 -4.13
CA ILE A 80 0.95 -3.28 -4.76
C ILE A 80 -0.15 -3.44 -3.72
N HIS A 81 0.13 -4.13 -2.60
CA HIS A 81 -0.85 -4.41 -1.56
C HIS A 81 -1.06 -3.26 -0.55
N LYS A 82 -0.04 -2.44 -0.29
CA LYS A 82 -0.17 -1.26 0.59
C LYS A 82 -0.81 -0.07 -0.12
N LYS A 83 -0.77 -0.06 -1.45
CA LYS A 83 -1.27 1.07 -2.22
C LYS A 83 -2.80 1.12 -2.19
N PRO A 84 -3.40 2.24 -1.76
CA PRO A 84 -4.84 2.41 -1.81
C PRO A 84 -5.32 2.45 -3.27
N GLY A 85 -6.40 1.73 -3.57
CA GLY A 85 -7.02 1.71 -4.91
C GLY A 85 -6.54 0.61 -5.86
N CYS A 86 -5.51 -0.17 -5.49
CA CYS A 86 -5.13 -1.36 -6.25
C CYS A 86 -5.83 -2.59 -5.68
N GLY A 87 -6.73 -3.19 -6.45
CA GLY A 87 -7.39 -4.45 -6.14
C GLY A 87 -7.21 -5.45 -7.27
N LYS A 88 -6.88 -6.71 -6.93
CA LYS A 88 -6.85 -7.78 -7.92
C LYS A 88 -8.28 -8.27 -8.16
N VAL A 89 -8.76 -8.12 -9.38
CA VAL A 89 -10.08 -8.62 -9.81
C VAL A 89 -9.85 -9.66 -10.91
N CYS A 90 -10.61 -10.76 -10.89
CA CYS A 90 -10.57 -11.75 -11.95
C CYS A 90 -11.22 -11.18 -13.22
N ALA A 91 -10.67 -11.51 -14.39
CA ALA A 91 -11.27 -11.12 -15.66
C ALA A 91 -12.70 -11.68 -15.79
N GLN A 92 -13.62 -10.86 -16.27
CA GLN A 92 -14.98 -11.29 -16.55
C GLN A 92 -15.05 -11.98 -17.92
N TRP A 93 -15.73 -13.13 -17.97
CA TRP A 93 -15.97 -13.82 -19.23
C TRP A 93 -16.92 -13.02 -20.11
N VAL A 94 -16.49 -12.77 -21.35
CA VAL A 94 -17.31 -12.13 -22.39
C VAL A 94 -17.66 -13.18 -23.44
N SER A 95 -18.94 -13.33 -23.74
CA SER A 95 -19.45 -14.42 -24.60
C SER A 95 -18.87 -14.43 -26.02
N LYS A 96 -18.61 -13.26 -26.61
CA LYS A 96 -18.10 -13.14 -27.98
C LYS A 96 -17.15 -11.95 -28.12
N HIS A 97 -16.13 -12.11 -28.94
CA HIS A 97 -15.28 -11.00 -29.38
C HIS A 97 -15.99 -10.25 -30.51
N LEU A 98 -16.53 -9.06 -30.21
CA LEU A 98 -17.34 -8.29 -31.17
C LEU A 98 -16.47 -7.48 -32.12
N SER A 99 -16.86 -7.44 -33.39
CA SER A 99 -16.29 -6.49 -34.36
C SER A 99 -16.80 -5.07 -34.10
N GLU A 100 -16.08 -4.08 -34.64
CA GLU A 100 -16.44 -2.66 -34.44
C GLU A 100 -17.83 -2.32 -34.98
N ASN A 101 -18.20 -2.88 -36.15
CA ASN A 101 -19.53 -2.74 -36.72
C ASN A 101 -20.62 -3.31 -35.79
N GLN A 102 -20.37 -4.46 -35.15
CA GLN A 102 -21.30 -5.08 -34.20
C GLN A 102 -21.46 -4.25 -32.92
N LYS A 103 -20.37 -3.67 -32.40
CA LYS A 103 -20.44 -2.75 -31.25
C LYS A 103 -21.27 -1.51 -31.59
N THR A 104 -21.03 -0.91 -32.75
CA THR A 104 -21.74 0.29 -33.21
C THR A 104 -23.23 0.03 -33.38
N ALA A 105 -23.61 -1.08 -34.02
CA ALA A 105 -25.01 -1.48 -34.15
C ALA A 105 -25.70 -1.68 -32.78
N ARG A 106 -25.02 -2.34 -31.83
CA ARG A 106 -25.53 -2.52 -30.46
C ARG A 106 -25.70 -1.20 -29.72
N MET A 107 -24.71 -0.30 -29.79
CA MET A 107 -24.83 1.04 -29.20
C MET A 107 -25.99 1.82 -29.82
N GLY A 108 -26.18 1.75 -31.14
CA GLY A 108 -27.28 2.39 -31.84
C GLY A 108 -28.66 1.91 -31.38
N VAL A 109 -28.82 0.60 -31.14
CA VAL A 109 -30.06 0.04 -30.57
C VAL A 109 -30.31 0.59 -29.16
N CYS A 110 -29.29 0.59 -28.29
CA CYS A 110 -29.44 1.09 -26.91
C CYS A 110 -29.72 2.60 -26.83
N LEU A 111 -29.17 3.39 -27.75
CA LEU A 111 -29.38 4.85 -27.79
C LEU A 111 -30.72 5.23 -28.43
N ASN A 112 -31.19 4.47 -29.42
CA ASN A 112 -32.47 4.72 -30.11
C ASN A 112 -33.67 4.13 -29.35
N GLN A 113 -33.46 3.07 -28.55
CA GLN A 113 -34.42 2.63 -27.55
C GLN A 113 -34.32 3.51 -26.31
N GLY A 114 -34.57 4.81 -26.47
CA GLY A 114 -35.04 5.62 -25.35
C GLY A 114 -36.34 4.98 -24.87
N PHE A 115 -36.27 4.30 -23.73
CA PHE A 115 -37.36 3.88 -22.84
C PHE A 115 -38.76 3.95 -23.50
N LEU A 116 -39.11 2.95 -24.31
CA LEU A 116 -40.51 2.61 -24.53
C LEU A 116 -40.98 1.86 -23.28
N HIS A 117 -41.15 2.60 -22.19
CA HIS A 117 -41.93 2.18 -21.04
C HIS A 117 -42.69 3.37 -20.48
#